data_AF-A0A935ZKG9-F1
#
_entry.id   AF-A0A935ZKG9-F1
#
_cell.length_a   1.000
_cell.length_b   1.000
_cell.length_c   1.000
_cell.angle_alpha   90.00
_cell.angle_beta   90.00
_cell.angle_gamma   90.00
#
_symmetry.space_group_name_H-M   'P 1'
#
loop_
_entity.id
_entity.type
_entity.pdbx_description
1 polymer ?
#
loop_
_entity_poly.entity_id
_entity_poly.type
_entity_poly.pdbx_seq_one_letter_code
_entity_poly.pdbx_strand_id
1 'polypeptide(L)'
;MTTTALLFALAGIVTTGAAGYLLGIVLGRGARHRLAAHAQGQAQQIAQLQLALSEQQATMAATAGVREQVQGVLAGMMGQQQATSDERQAQIQAQMQSQFQSQMQALQRQIVQLMQLGAGERTADEVERVRQEIHRALAPMLERDREQKGLRELVLDVLGPMMESERRAQGLKNLIAPARGREQLPILLDSIARRGGFAAVLLSDEVGLPLAASSSARNADVLAGVSSLILSLADRVTKTGGPTPTAVLVRDTANQLILHRIFTAAGERFLLTGVSKGTEVSTNALDPALAALEDVLSKSQAA
;
A
#
# COMPACT_ATOMS: atom_id res chain seq x y z
N MET A 1 83.75 -39.57 -2.81
CA MET A 1 83.14 -38.33 -2.29
C MET A 1 81.62 -38.25 -2.50
N THR A 2 80.96 -39.30 -3.00
CA THR A 2 79.52 -39.28 -3.35
C THR A 2 78.59 -39.83 -2.26
N THR A 3 79.10 -40.59 -1.28
CA THR A 3 78.28 -41.24 -0.25
C THR A 3 77.95 -40.34 0.94
N THR A 4 78.79 -39.36 1.26
CA THR A 4 78.56 -38.42 2.36
C THR A 4 77.49 -37.38 2.03
N ALA A 5 77.39 -36.94 0.76
CA ALA A 5 76.38 -35.97 0.32
C ALA A 5 74.94 -36.52 0.38
N LEU A 6 74.76 -37.83 0.13
CA LEU A 6 73.44 -38.47 0.15
C LEU A 6 72.88 -38.59 1.59
N LEU A 7 73.76 -38.79 2.59
CA LEU A 7 73.37 -38.87 3.99
C LEU A 7 72.90 -37.52 4.55
N PHE A 8 73.51 -36.40 4.15
CA PHE A 8 73.06 -35.06 4.56
C PHE A 8 71.74 -34.65 3.89
N ALA A 9 71.48 -35.07 2.65
CA ALA A 9 70.22 -34.79 1.96
C ALA A 9 69.02 -35.53 2.61
N LEU A 10 69.20 -36.79 3.03
CA LEU A 10 68.16 -37.56 3.72
C LEU A 10 67.89 -37.05 5.14
N ALA A 11 68.91 -36.59 5.87
CA ALA A 11 68.74 -36.01 7.21
C ALA A 11 67.96 -34.67 7.19
N GLY A 12 68.10 -33.88 6.13
CA GLY A 12 67.36 -32.62 5.95
C GLY A 12 65.85 -32.82 5.73
N ILE A 13 65.45 -33.90 5.05
CA ILE A 13 64.03 -34.19 4.73
C ILE A 13 63.26 -34.66 5.97
N VAL A 14 63.89 -35.44 6.85
CA VAL A 14 63.23 -35.95 8.06
C VAL A 14 62.98 -34.84 9.08
N THR A 15 63.89 -33.87 9.18
CA THR A 15 63.80 -32.76 10.15
C THR A 15 62.78 -31.70 9.74
N THR A 16 62.64 -31.40 8.44
CA THR A 16 61.59 -30.47 7.96
C THR A 16 60.19 -31.09 7.99
N GLY A 17 60.05 -32.41 7.75
CA GLY A 17 58.75 -33.10 7.85
C GLY A 17 58.18 -33.15 9.28
N ALA A 18 59.03 -33.41 10.28
CA ALA A 18 58.60 -33.50 11.67
C ALA A 18 58.16 -32.16 12.26
N ALA A 19 58.82 -31.06 11.86
CA ALA A 19 58.47 -29.71 12.33
C ALA A 19 57.11 -29.25 11.77
N GLY A 20 56.78 -29.58 10.51
CA GLY A 20 55.48 -29.26 9.91
C GLY A 20 54.31 -30.02 10.55
N TYR A 21 54.52 -31.28 10.94
CA TYR A 21 53.46 -32.12 11.52
C TYR A 21 53.06 -31.68 12.93
N LEU A 22 54.01 -31.23 13.75
CA LEU A 22 53.73 -30.71 15.09
C LEU A 22 53.03 -29.35 15.07
N LEU A 23 53.36 -28.49 14.10
CA LEU A 23 52.69 -27.19 13.90
C LEU A 23 51.22 -27.36 13.45
N GLY A 24 50.94 -28.36 12.60
CA GLY A 24 49.58 -28.69 12.17
C GLY A 24 48.66 -29.18 13.30
N ILE A 25 49.18 -29.96 14.25
CA ILE A 25 48.40 -30.51 15.37
C ILE A 25 48.01 -29.40 16.37
N VAL A 26 48.88 -28.43 16.62
CA VAL A 26 48.60 -27.32 17.55
C VAL A 26 47.57 -26.36 16.98
N LEU A 27 47.69 -26.00 15.69
CA LEU A 27 46.72 -25.14 15.02
C LEU A 27 45.34 -25.82 14.87
N GLY A 28 45.32 -27.15 14.68
CA GLY A 28 44.08 -27.93 14.58
C GLY A 28 43.25 -27.97 15.88
N ARG A 29 43.89 -27.98 17.06
CA ARG A 29 43.17 -27.96 18.34
C ARG A 29 42.45 -26.63 18.58
N GLY A 30 43.09 -25.52 18.23
CA GLY A 30 42.47 -24.19 18.34
C GLY A 30 41.23 -24.03 17.46
N ALA A 31 41.30 -24.53 16.21
CA ALA A 31 40.16 -24.50 15.28
C ALA A 31 38.97 -25.35 15.78
N ARG A 32 39.23 -26.54 16.35
CA ARG A 32 38.18 -27.41 16.90
C ARG A 32 37.49 -26.81 18.12
N HIS A 33 38.23 -26.15 19.01
CA HIS A 33 37.61 -25.47 20.15
C HIS A 33 36.74 -24.29 19.74
N ARG A 34 37.16 -23.51 18.72
CA ARG A 34 36.32 -22.42 18.17
C ARG A 34 35.07 -22.96 17.50
N LEU A 35 35.18 -24.03 16.71
CA LEU A 35 34.03 -24.70 16.08
C LEU A 35 33.07 -25.27 17.12
N ALA A 36 33.57 -25.90 18.19
CA ALA A 36 32.75 -26.41 19.29
C ALA A 36 32.02 -25.27 20.02
N ALA A 37 32.71 -24.16 20.29
CA ALA A 37 32.10 -22.99 20.91
C ALA A 37 31.01 -22.34 20.02
N HIS A 38 31.24 -22.25 18.70
CA HIS A 38 30.25 -21.76 17.75
C HIS A 38 29.04 -22.69 17.62
N ALA A 39 29.25 -24.01 17.58
CA ALA A 39 28.16 -24.99 17.53
C ALA A 39 27.28 -24.93 18.79
N GLN A 40 27.91 -24.74 19.96
CA GLN A 40 27.19 -24.61 21.22
C GLN A 40 26.40 -23.29 21.30
N GLY A 41 26.97 -22.18 20.80
CA GLY A 41 26.27 -20.90 20.69
C GLY A 41 25.07 -20.96 19.73
N GLN A 42 25.22 -21.63 18.58
CA GLN A 42 24.11 -21.83 17.63
C GLN A 42 22.99 -22.69 18.21
N ALA A 43 23.34 -23.77 18.93
CA ALA A 43 22.34 -24.62 19.59
C ALA A 43 21.52 -23.83 20.62
N GLN A 44 22.16 -22.93 21.39
CA GLN A 44 21.47 -22.05 22.33
C GLN A 44 20.56 -21.04 21.63
N GLN A 45 21.00 -20.44 20.52
CA GLN A 45 20.17 -19.52 19.73
C GLN A 45 18.94 -20.22 19.14
N ILE A 46 19.09 -21.43 18.62
CA ILE A 46 17.97 -22.22 18.09
C ILE A 46 16.95 -22.52 19.20
N ALA A 47 17.42 -22.90 20.39
CA ALA A 47 16.55 -23.17 21.53
C ALA A 47 15.78 -21.90 21.98
N GLN A 48 16.43 -20.74 21.99
CA GLN A 48 15.77 -19.47 22.30
C GLN A 48 14.72 -19.06 21.25
N LEU A 49 15.04 -19.24 19.96
CA LEU A 49 14.11 -18.95 18.87
C LEU A 49 12.89 -19.88 18.89
N GLN A 50 13.09 -21.16 19.20
CA GLN A 50 11.99 -22.11 19.35
C GLN A 50 11.06 -21.73 20.51
N LEU A 51 11.61 -21.23 21.62
CA LEU A 51 10.84 -20.78 22.77
C LEU A 51 10.07 -19.48 22.48
N ALA A 52 10.69 -18.54 21.77
CA ALA A 52 10.02 -17.32 21.32
C ALA A 52 8.90 -17.62 20.30
N LEU A 53 9.11 -18.57 19.39
CA LEU A 53 8.09 -19.00 18.42
C LEU A 53 6.90 -19.69 19.09
N SER A 54 7.12 -20.49 20.13
CA SER A 54 6.02 -21.15 20.85
C SER A 54 5.20 -20.14 21.68
N GLU A 55 5.84 -19.15 22.31
CA GLU A 55 5.14 -18.02 22.95
C GLU A 55 4.36 -17.17 21.94
N GLN A 56 4.93 -16.93 20.76
CA GLN A 56 4.27 -16.20 19.69
C GLN A 56 3.08 -16.99 19.12
N GLN A 57 3.19 -18.31 18.96
CA GLN A 57 2.08 -19.16 18.53
C GLN A 57 0.96 -19.22 19.58
N ALA A 58 1.30 -19.28 20.87
CA ALA A 58 0.32 -19.24 21.95
C ALA A 58 -0.45 -17.90 22.00
N THR A 59 0.25 -16.78 21.80
CA THR A 59 -0.38 -15.45 21.71
C THR A 59 -1.20 -15.25 20.43
N MET A 60 -0.77 -15.83 19.30
CA MET A 60 -1.57 -15.85 18.06
C MET A 60 -2.83 -16.70 18.19
N ALA A 61 -2.77 -17.86 18.86
CA ALA A 61 -3.94 -18.68 19.12
C ALA A 61 -4.95 -17.96 20.05
N ALA A 62 -4.46 -17.28 21.09
CA ALA A 62 -5.29 -16.48 21.99
C ALA A 62 -5.95 -15.29 21.27
N THR A 63 -5.23 -14.62 20.37
CA THR A 63 -5.77 -13.48 19.61
C THR A 63 -6.69 -13.90 18.47
N ALA A 64 -6.53 -15.10 17.89
CA ALA A 64 -7.46 -15.67 16.92
C ALA A 64 -8.84 -15.91 17.54
N GLY A 65 -8.91 -16.47 18.76
CA GLY A 65 -10.17 -16.65 19.48
C GLY A 65 -10.88 -15.32 19.82
N VAL A 66 -10.12 -14.30 20.20
CA VAL A 66 -10.66 -12.95 20.44
C VAL A 66 -11.17 -12.31 19.14
N ARG A 67 -10.49 -12.52 18.01
CA ARG A 67 -10.90 -11.99 16.70
C ARG A 67 -12.20 -12.60 16.20
N GLU A 68 -12.40 -13.90 16.41
CA GLU A 68 -13.63 -14.61 16.05
C GLU A 68 -14.81 -14.14 16.90
N GLN A 69 -14.59 -13.92 18.20
CA GLN A 69 -15.59 -13.35 19.11
C GLN A 69 -15.95 -11.90 18.74
N VAL A 70 -14.97 -11.08 18.38
CA VAL A 70 -15.19 -9.68 17.96
C VAL A 70 -15.86 -9.61 16.59
N GLN A 71 -15.54 -10.51 15.65
CA GLN A 71 -16.24 -10.59 14.35
C GLN A 71 -17.70 -11.03 14.49
N GLY A 72 -18.00 -11.97 15.40
CA GLY A 72 -19.37 -12.35 15.71
C GLY A 72 -20.19 -11.19 16.28
N VAL A 73 -19.59 -10.40 17.19
CA VAL A 73 -20.23 -9.21 17.77
C VAL A 73 -20.39 -8.08 16.75
N LEU A 74 -19.39 -7.84 15.89
CA LEU A 74 -19.47 -6.82 14.82
C LEU A 74 -20.48 -7.19 13.73
N ALA A 75 -20.58 -8.47 13.34
CA ALA A 75 -21.54 -8.93 12.35
C ALA A 75 -22.99 -8.81 12.86
N GLY A 76 -23.22 -9.09 14.15
CA GLY A 76 -24.52 -8.86 14.81
C GLY A 76 -24.90 -7.37 14.87
N MET A 77 -23.93 -6.49 15.12
CA MET A 77 -24.17 -5.04 15.20
C MET A 77 -24.38 -4.38 13.82
N MET A 78 -23.66 -4.83 12.79
CA MET A 78 -23.82 -4.31 11.42
C MET A 78 -25.11 -4.75 10.75
N GLY A 79 -25.58 -5.99 10.99
CA GLY A 79 -26.88 -6.44 10.49
C GLY A 79 -28.06 -5.66 11.09
N GLN A 80 -27.95 -5.26 12.37
CA GLN A 80 -28.95 -4.40 13.03
C GLN A 80 -28.85 -2.93 12.61
N GLN A 81 -27.65 -2.43 12.30
CA GLN A 81 -27.45 -1.04 11.83
C GLN A 81 -27.90 -0.82 10.38
N GLN A 82 -27.79 -1.81 9.49
CA GLN A 82 -28.27 -1.69 8.11
C GLN A 82 -29.81 -1.72 8.02
N ALA A 83 -30.46 -2.58 8.79
CA ALA A 83 -31.93 -2.60 8.85
C ALA A 83 -32.49 -1.29 9.45
N THR A 84 -31.83 -0.75 10.48
CA THR A 84 -32.25 0.52 11.10
C THR A 84 -31.84 1.75 10.28
N SER A 85 -30.81 1.68 9.43
CA SER A 85 -30.46 2.79 8.53
C SER A 85 -31.45 2.93 7.39
N ASP A 86 -31.91 1.81 6.82
CA ASP A 86 -32.87 1.82 5.73
C ASP A 86 -34.26 2.25 6.22
N GLU A 87 -34.67 1.78 7.40
CA GLU A 87 -35.90 2.25 8.07
C GLU A 87 -35.81 3.74 8.43
N ARG A 88 -34.67 4.22 8.97
CA ARG A 88 -34.49 5.65 9.26
C ARG A 88 -34.44 6.50 8.00
N GLN A 89 -33.84 6.02 6.91
CA GLN A 89 -33.84 6.75 5.64
C GLN A 89 -35.25 6.83 5.05
N ALA A 90 -36.01 5.73 5.07
CA ALA A 90 -37.41 5.74 4.63
C ALA A 90 -38.27 6.67 5.50
N GLN A 91 -38.04 6.68 6.82
CA GLN A 91 -38.77 7.53 7.76
C GLN A 91 -38.41 9.02 7.60
N ILE A 92 -37.13 9.36 7.41
CA ILE A 92 -36.67 10.73 7.11
C ILE A 92 -37.24 11.19 5.78
N GLN A 93 -37.27 10.33 4.76
CA GLN A 93 -37.80 10.68 3.44
C GLN A 93 -39.32 10.90 3.49
N ALA A 94 -40.07 10.05 4.20
CA ALA A 94 -41.50 10.22 4.44
C ALA A 94 -41.81 11.49 5.26
N GLN A 95 -41.00 11.76 6.29
CA GLN A 95 -41.14 12.97 7.09
C GLN A 95 -40.86 14.23 6.27
N MET A 96 -39.81 14.22 5.44
CA MET A 96 -39.47 15.35 4.57
C MET A 96 -40.57 15.59 3.52
N GLN A 97 -41.17 14.52 2.96
CA GLN A 97 -42.22 14.62 1.97
C GLN A 97 -43.54 15.16 2.57
N SER A 98 -43.90 14.71 3.78
CA SER A 98 -45.06 15.25 4.52
C SER A 98 -44.86 16.71 4.96
N GLN A 99 -43.65 17.08 5.36
CA GLN A 99 -43.30 18.45 5.73
C GLN A 99 -43.34 19.38 4.51
N PHE A 100 -42.85 18.91 3.35
CA PHE A 100 -42.94 19.65 2.10
C PHE A 100 -44.39 19.82 1.62
N GLN A 101 -45.22 18.77 1.70
CA GLN A 101 -46.63 18.85 1.33
C GLN A 101 -47.43 19.79 2.23
N SER A 102 -47.20 19.75 3.55
CA SER A 102 -47.88 20.64 4.49
C SER A 102 -47.47 22.11 4.29
N GLN A 103 -46.19 22.39 4.00
CA GLN A 103 -45.75 23.74 3.63
C GLN A 103 -46.35 24.21 2.30
N MET A 104 -46.39 23.36 1.26
CA MET A 104 -47.04 23.69 0.00
C MET A 104 -48.53 24.01 0.16
N GLN A 105 -49.23 23.25 1.00
CA GLN A 105 -50.64 23.53 1.30
C GLN A 105 -50.84 24.82 2.11
N ALA A 106 -49.93 25.14 3.03
CA ALA A 106 -49.95 26.41 3.74
C ALA A 106 -49.71 27.58 2.79
N LEU A 107 -48.74 27.46 1.87
CA LEU A 107 -48.45 28.47 0.86
C LEU A 107 -49.63 28.66 -0.10
N GLN A 108 -50.27 27.57 -0.56
CA GLN A 108 -51.46 27.65 -1.41
C GLN A 108 -52.63 28.33 -0.69
N ARG A 109 -52.86 28.02 0.59
CA ARG A 109 -53.91 28.69 1.38
C ARG A 109 -53.62 30.18 1.53
N GLN A 110 -52.36 30.55 1.72
CA GLN A 110 -51.94 31.96 1.83
C GLN A 110 -52.08 32.70 0.49
N ILE A 111 -51.74 32.06 -0.64
CA ILE A 111 -51.95 32.59 -1.99
C ILE A 111 -53.44 32.78 -2.29
N VAL A 112 -54.29 31.81 -1.89
CA VAL A 112 -55.75 31.91 -2.07
C VAL A 112 -56.36 33.00 -1.18
N GLN A 113 -55.90 33.14 0.08
CA GLN A 113 -56.32 34.25 0.95
C GLN A 113 -55.91 35.61 0.40
N LEU A 114 -54.68 35.73 -0.15
CA LEU A 114 -54.22 36.94 -0.83
C LEU A 114 -55.02 37.24 -2.10
N MET A 115 -55.50 36.23 -2.82
CA MET A 115 -56.41 36.40 -3.96
C MET A 115 -57.83 36.78 -3.55
N GLN A 116 -58.37 36.23 -2.46
CA GLN A 116 -59.73 36.53 -1.98
C GLN A 116 -59.84 37.93 -1.34
N LEU A 117 -58.74 38.46 -0.79
CA LEU A 117 -58.66 39.85 -0.33
C LEU A 117 -58.43 40.87 -1.46
N GLY A 118 -58.30 40.42 -2.72
CA GLY A 118 -57.85 41.25 -3.85
C GLY A 118 -58.84 41.44 -4.99
N ALA A 119 -60.15 41.60 -4.70
CA ALA A 119 -61.15 42.02 -5.68
C ALA A 119 -61.44 43.54 -5.66
N GLY A 120 -60.56 44.34 -5.05
CA GLY A 120 -60.54 45.80 -5.11
C GLY A 120 -59.15 46.29 -5.50
N GLU A 121 -59.09 47.36 -6.29
CA GLU A 121 -57.89 47.97 -6.92
C GLU A 121 -56.61 47.85 -6.08
N ARG A 122 -55.66 47.02 -6.52
CA ARG A 122 -54.34 46.89 -5.90
C ARG A 122 -53.43 48.02 -6.36
N THR A 123 -52.90 48.79 -5.41
CA THR A 123 -51.81 49.74 -5.64
C THR A 123 -50.46 49.00 -5.72
N ALA A 124 -49.51 49.56 -6.47
CA ALA A 124 -48.17 48.99 -6.66
C ALA A 124 -47.41 48.68 -5.34
N ASP A 125 -47.76 49.39 -4.27
CA ASP A 125 -47.15 49.23 -2.94
C ASP A 125 -47.49 47.90 -2.25
N GLU A 126 -48.67 47.32 -2.50
CA GLU A 126 -49.03 46.02 -1.90
C GLU A 126 -48.31 44.85 -2.57
N VAL A 127 -48.07 44.95 -3.87
CA VAL A 127 -47.28 43.96 -4.62
C VAL A 127 -45.84 43.94 -4.13
N GLU A 128 -45.26 45.11 -3.82
CA GLU A 128 -43.89 45.21 -3.33
C GLU A 128 -43.76 44.68 -1.88
N ARG A 129 -44.78 44.86 -1.04
CA ARG A 129 -44.82 44.28 0.32
C ARG A 129 -44.89 42.75 0.30
N VAL A 130 -45.74 42.18 -0.54
CA VAL A 130 -45.84 40.71 -0.70
C VAL A 130 -44.51 40.15 -1.25
N ARG A 131 -43.86 40.87 -2.17
CA ARG A 131 -42.54 40.46 -2.70
C ARG A 131 -41.45 40.48 -1.63
N GLN A 132 -41.46 41.48 -0.74
CA GLN A 132 -40.53 41.59 0.39
C GLN A 132 -40.76 40.51 1.46
N GLU A 133 -42.00 40.13 1.72
CA GLU A 133 -42.33 39.03 2.64
C GLU A 133 -41.89 37.67 2.08
N ILE A 134 -42.12 37.42 0.79
CA ILE A 134 -41.62 36.22 0.10
C ILE A 134 -40.09 36.17 0.13
N HIS A 135 -39.40 37.30 -0.10
CA HIS A 135 -37.94 37.36 0.01
C HIS A 135 -37.44 37.09 1.43
N ARG A 136 -38.10 37.63 2.46
CA ARG A 136 -37.76 37.34 3.87
C ARG A 136 -37.99 35.88 4.25
N ALA A 137 -39.06 35.25 3.76
CA ALA A 137 -39.36 33.86 4.04
C ALA A 137 -38.41 32.89 3.32
N LEU A 138 -37.92 33.25 2.13
CA LEU A 138 -37.00 32.43 1.34
C LEU A 138 -35.51 32.61 1.70
N ALA A 139 -35.14 33.76 2.28
CA ALA A 139 -33.76 34.03 2.71
C ALA A 139 -33.12 32.93 3.57
N PRO A 140 -33.76 32.43 4.66
CA PRO A 140 -33.15 31.38 5.50
C PRO A 140 -33.07 30.01 4.82
N MET A 141 -33.89 29.73 3.80
CA MET A 141 -33.78 28.50 3.01
C MET A 141 -32.63 28.56 2.01
N LEU A 142 -32.40 29.73 1.40
CA LEU A 142 -31.27 29.98 0.51
C LEU A 142 -29.93 29.96 1.24
N GLU A 143 -29.86 30.46 2.47
CA GLU A 143 -28.66 30.36 3.31
C GLU A 143 -28.35 28.91 3.69
N ARG A 144 -29.36 28.12 4.10
CA ARG A 144 -29.17 26.69 4.38
C ARG A 144 -28.71 25.89 3.17
N ASP A 145 -29.25 26.17 1.98
CA ASP A 145 -28.84 25.49 0.74
C ASP A 145 -27.41 25.87 0.33
N ARG A 146 -26.99 27.12 0.59
CA ARG A 146 -25.60 27.57 0.40
C ARG A 146 -24.63 26.92 1.39
N GLU A 147 -25.01 26.84 2.67
CA GLU A 147 -24.22 26.16 3.69
C GLU A 147 -24.09 24.66 3.39
N GLN A 148 -25.17 24.00 2.97
CA GLN A 148 -25.13 22.58 2.56
C GLN A 148 -24.25 22.35 1.34
N LYS A 149 -24.29 23.25 0.35
CA LYS A 149 -23.39 23.20 -0.81
C LYS A 149 -21.93 23.40 -0.40
N GLY A 150 -21.63 24.38 0.44
CA GLY A 150 -20.29 24.62 0.95
C GLY A 150 -19.75 23.45 1.79
N LEU A 151 -20.60 22.83 2.62
CA LEU A 151 -20.23 21.65 3.40
C LEU A 151 -19.95 20.45 2.48
N ARG A 152 -20.78 20.23 1.45
CA ARG A 152 -20.56 19.18 0.46
C ARG A 152 -19.28 19.39 -0.35
N GLU A 153 -18.97 20.64 -0.68
CA GLU A 153 -17.75 21.02 -1.40
C GLU A 153 -16.51 20.78 -0.54
N LEU A 154 -16.52 21.20 0.74
CA LEU A 154 -15.46 20.89 1.71
C LEU A 154 -15.29 19.38 1.93
N VAL A 155 -16.40 18.65 2.03
CA VAL A 155 -16.38 17.18 2.17
C VAL A 155 -15.78 16.52 0.93
N LEU A 156 -16.11 17.00 -0.27
CA LEU A 156 -15.53 16.48 -1.52
C LEU A 156 -14.04 16.85 -1.66
N ASP A 157 -13.63 18.04 -1.21
CA ASP A 157 -12.24 18.48 -1.25
C ASP A 157 -11.36 17.66 -0.28
N VAL A 158 -11.88 17.35 0.91
CA VAL A 158 -11.16 16.55 1.92
C VAL A 158 -11.23 15.04 1.64
N LEU A 159 -12.40 14.52 1.29
CA LEU A 159 -12.60 13.08 1.08
C LEU A 159 -12.27 12.62 -0.34
N GLY A 160 -12.28 13.51 -1.33
CA GLY A 160 -11.96 13.17 -2.72
C GLY A 160 -10.62 12.45 -2.87
N PRO A 161 -9.51 13.00 -2.33
CA PRO A 161 -8.20 12.36 -2.37
C PRO A 161 -8.18 10.99 -1.68
N MET A 162 -8.91 10.83 -0.57
CA MET A 162 -9.00 9.57 0.16
C MET A 162 -9.77 8.51 -0.62
N MET A 163 -10.92 8.87 -1.18
CA MET A 163 -11.74 7.99 -2.01
C MET A 163 -11.00 7.55 -3.27
N GLU A 164 -10.23 8.45 -3.89
CA GLU A 164 -9.46 8.14 -5.09
C GLU A 164 -8.25 7.25 -4.77
N SER A 165 -7.60 7.45 -3.61
CA SER A 165 -6.59 6.53 -3.08
C SER A 165 -7.16 5.13 -2.81
N GLU A 166 -8.33 5.05 -2.16
CA GLU A 166 -8.99 3.78 -1.85
C GLU A 166 -9.44 3.05 -3.13
N ARG A 167 -10.06 3.77 -4.07
CA ARG A 167 -10.45 3.24 -5.38
C ARG A 167 -9.25 2.67 -6.14
N ARG A 168 -8.11 3.37 -6.15
CA ARG A 168 -6.85 2.87 -6.74
C ARG A 168 -6.39 1.60 -6.05
N ALA A 169 -6.31 1.61 -4.72
CA ALA A 169 -5.89 0.45 -3.94
C ALA A 169 -6.80 -0.77 -4.21
N GLN A 170 -8.12 -0.57 -4.27
CA GLN A 170 -9.08 -1.63 -4.56
C GLN A 170 -8.97 -2.13 -6.01
N GLY A 171 -8.72 -1.24 -6.97
CA GLY A 171 -8.45 -1.60 -8.36
C GLY A 171 -7.21 -2.48 -8.52
N LEU A 172 -6.18 -2.21 -7.71
CA LEU A 172 -4.94 -2.99 -7.66
C LEU A 172 -5.11 -4.33 -6.90
N LYS A 173 -5.93 -4.38 -5.84
CA LYS A 173 -6.26 -5.65 -5.17
C LYS A 173 -6.97 -6.64 -6.09
N ASN A 174 -7.83 -6.13 -6.98
CA ASN A 174 -8.60 -6.93 -7.94
C ASN A 174 -7.85 -7.19 -9.25
N LEU A 175 -6.52 -7.12 -9.26
CA LEU A 175 -5.72 -7.52 -10.41
C LEU A 175 -5.80 -9.02 -10.57
N ILE A 176 -6.32 -9.45 -11.72
CA ILE A 176 -6.34 -10.86 -12.10
C ILE A 176 -4.92 -11.20 -12.54
N ALA A 177 -4.23 -11.99 -11.72
CA ALA A 177 -2.92 -12.51 -12.09
C ALA A 177 -3.07 -13.38 -13.35
N PRO A 178 -2.31 -13.09 -14.42
CA PRO A 178 -2.32 -13.92 -15.61
C PRO A 178 -1.97 -15.37 -15.30
N ALA A 179 -2.68 -16.33 -15.91
CA ALA A 179 -2.52 -17.76 -15.63
C ALA A 179 -1.20 -18.36 -16.14
N ARG A 180 -0.42 -17.67 -16.99
CA ARG A 180 0.82 -18.23 -17.58
C ARG A 180 1.93 -17.19 -17.77
N GLY A 181 3.10 -17.48 -17.19
CA GLY A 181 4.44 -17.10 -17.66
C GLY A 181 4.83 -15.61 -17.70
N ARG A 182 6.15 -15.36 -17.77
CA ARG A 182 6.78 -14.02 -17.91
C ARG A 182 6.25 -13.20 -19.09
N GLU A 183 5.76 -13.85 -20.15
CA GLU A 183 5.21 -13.19 -21.35
C GLU A 183 3.99 -12.31 -21.06
N GLN A 184 3.26 -12.56 -19.98
CA GLN A 184 2.07 -11.78 -19.59
C GLN A 184 2.39 -10.65 -18.60
N LEU A 185 3.65 -10.52 -18.16
CA LEU A 185 4.09 -9.43 -17.28
C LEU A 185 3.79 -8.03 -17.86
N PRO A 186 4.06 -7.71 -19.13
CA PRO A 186 3.73 -6.40 -19.69
C PRO A 186 2.24 -6.06 -19.58
N ILE A 187 1.35 -7.05 -19.77
CA ILE A 187 -0.11 -6.89 -19.67
C ILE A 187 -0.53 -6.61 -18.22
N LEU A 188 0.10 -7.30 -17.25
CA LEU A 188 -0.11 -7.06 -15.83
C LEU A 188 0.36 -5.66 -15.43
N LEU A 189 1.56 -5.24 -15.86
CA LEU A 189 2.11 -3.91 -15.58
C LEU A 189 1.25 -2.80 -16.20
N ASP A 190 0.74 -3.02 -17.41
CA ASP A 190 -0.25 -2.15 -18.05
C ASP A 190 -1.54 -2.01 -17.22
N SER A 191 -1.98 -3.11 -16.60
CA SER A 191 -3.16 -3.12 -15.74
C SER A 191 -2.89 -2.39 -14.43
N ILE A 192 -1.70 -2.54 -13.86
CA ILE A 192 -1.23 -1.77 -12.69
C ILE A 192 -1.17 -0.28 -13.04
N ALA A 193 -0.62 0.08 -14.19
CA ALA A 193 -0.54 1.47 -14.64
C ALA A 193 -1.94 2.10 -14.76
N ARG A 194 -2.84 1.44 -15.50
CA ARG A 194 -4.21 1.92 -15.71
C ARG A 194 -5.03 2.01 -14.42
N ARG A 195 -5.01 0.97 -13.57
CA ARG A 195 -5.84 0.91 -12.36
C ARG A 195 -5.26 1.68 -11.18
N GLY A 196 -3.93 1.73 -11.10
CA GLY A 196 -3.20 2.50 -10.08
C GLY A 196 -3.05 3.98 -10.42
N GLY A 197 -3.43 4.40 -11.63
CA GLY A 197 -3.30 5.79 -12.06
C GLY A 197 -1.85 6.23 -12.29
N PHE A 198 -0.98 5.29 -12.68
CA PHE A 198 0.41 5.59 -13.02
C PHE A 198 0.55 5.88 -14.51
N ALA A 199 1.38 6.86 -14.85
CA ALA A 199 1.76 7.16 -16.21
C ALA A 199 2.61 6.03 -16.83
N ALA A 200 3.45 5.38 -16.03
CA ALA A 200 4.27 4.25 -16.45
C ALA A 200 4.59 3.34 -15.26
N VAL A 201 4.72 2.04 -15.52
CA VAL A 201 5.14 1.05 -14.53
C VAL A 201 6.23 0.17 -15.13
N LEU A 202 7.30 -0.07 -14.36
CA LEU A 202 8.46 -0.86 -14.76
C LEU A 202 8.79 -1.88 -13.68
N LEU A 203 9.13 -3.10 -14.08
CA LEU A 203 9.69 -4.12 -13.22
C LEU A 203 11.14 -4.36 -13.62
N SER A 204 12.07 -4.20 -12.67
CA SER A 204 13.48 -4.52 -12.85
C SER A 204 13.96 -5.52 -11.79
N ASP A 205 15.04 -6.23 -12.11
CA ASP A 205 15.72 -7.11 -11.17
C ASP A 205 16.70 -6.34 -10.24
N GLU A 206 17.46 -7.09 -9.45
CA GLU A 206 18.46 -6.55 -8.52
C GLU A 206 19.69 -5.94 -9.20
N VAL A 207 19.97 -6.31 -10.46
CA VAL A 207 21.10 -5.75 -11.23
C VAL A 207 20.70 -4.53 -12.06
N GLY A 208 19.42 -4.16 -12.04
CA GLY A 208 18.91 -3.00 -12.77
C GLY A 208 18.54 -3.28 -14.21
N LEU A 209 18.33 -4.54 -14.58
CA LEU A 209 17.82 -4.92 -15.90
C LEU A 209 16.30 -4.84 -15.91
N PRO A 210 15.69 -4.20 -16.92
CA PRO A 210 14.24 -4.19 -17.07
C PRO A 210 13.74 -5.57 -17.49
N LEU A 211 12.95 -6.22 -16.63
CA LEU A 211 12.33 -7.51 -16.92
C LEU A 211 11.07 -7.35 -17.76
N ALA A 212 10.27 -6.33 -17.42
CA ALA A 212 9.06 -5.98 -18.14
C ALA A 212 8.71 -4.51 -17.87
N ALA A 213 8.05 -3.88 -18.83
CA ALA A 213 7.57 -2.51 -18.71
C ALA A 213 6.13 -2.41 -19.24
N SER A 214 5.35 -1.49 -18.68
CA SER A 214 4.07 -1.10 -19.27
C SER A 214 4.30 -0.45 -20.63
N SER A 215 3.35 -0.58 -21.55
CA SER A 215 3.36 0.03 -22.89
C SER A 215 3.58 1.55 -22.89
N SER A 216 3.23 2.24 -21.81
CA SER A 216 3.41 3.68 -21.65
C SER A 216 4.77 4.10 -21.07
N ALA A 217 5.61 3.13 -20.66
CA ALA A 217 6.94 3.39 -20.12
C ALA A 217 7.92 3.81 -21.22
N ARG A 218 8.21 5.11 -21.31
CA ARG A 218 9.29 5.63 -22.13
C ARG A 218 10.61 5.47 -21.37
N ASN A 219 11.67 5.10 -22.08
CA ASN A 219 13.04 4.97 -21.53
C ASN A 219 13.12 3.99 -20.34
N ALA A 220 12.52 2.81 -20.48
CA ALA A 220 12.56 1.75 -19.47
C ALA A 220 13.99 1.45 -18.97
N ASP A 221 14.97 1.44 -19.87
CA ASP A 221 16.38 1.17 -19.54
C ASP A 221 16.97 2.23 -18.60
N VAL A 222 16.65 3.51 -18.83
CA VAL A 222 17.14 4.61 -17.99
C VAL A 222 16.51 4.52 -16.59
N LEU A 223 15.21 4.25 -16.51
CA LEU A 223 14.51 4.08 -15.23
C LEU A 223 15.01 2.84 -14.46
N ALA A 224 15.34 1.75 -15.17
CA ALA A 224 15.93 0.56 -14.57
C ALA A 224 17.34 0.85 -14.05
N GLY A 225 18.15 1.58 -14.83
CA GLY A 225 19.48 2.02 -14.42
C GLY A 225 19.45 2.90 -13.16
N VAL A 226 18.57 3.89 -13.09
CA VAL A 226 18.40 4.73 -11.89
C VAL A 226 17.91 3.90 -10.69
N SER A 227 16.97 2.98 -10.92
CA SER A 227 16.47 2.06 -9.89
C SER A 227 17.59 1.21 -9.26
N SER A 228 18.57 0.77 -10.06
CA SER A 228 19.74 0.01 -9.56
C SER A 228 20.60 0.80 -8.57
N LEU A 229 20.74 2.11 -8.80
CA LEU A 229 21.48 3.00 -7.89
C LEU A 229 20.74 3.16 -6.57
N ILE A 230 19.41 3.28 -6.62
CA ILE A 230 18.56 3.35 -5.43
C ILE A 230 18.64 2.05 -4.62
N LEU A 231 18.62 0.90 -5.29
CA LEU A 231 18.79 -0.39 -4.64
C LEU A 231 20.17 -0.49 -3.97
N SER A 232 21.23 -0.07 -4.65
CA SER A 232 22.59 -0.01 -4.09
C SER A 232 22.69 0.88 -2.86
N LEU A 233 21.98 2.02 -2.85
CA LEU A 233 21.89 2.90 -1.68
C LEU A 233 21.12 2.24 -0.53
N ALA A 234 20.00 1.58 -0.83
CA ALA A 234 19.21 0.86 0.17
C ALA A 234 20.02 -0.27 0.84
N ASP A 235 20.83 -0.97 0.05
CA ASP A 235 21.74 -2.01 0.55
C ASP A 235 22.83 -1.44 1.43
N ARG A 236 23.39 -0.28 1.06
CA ARG A 236 24.40 0.40 1.86
C ARG A 236 23.85 0.80 3.22
N VAL A 237 22.66 1.38 3.28
CA VAL A 237 21.99 1.75 4.54
C VAL A 237 21.83 0.52 5.43
N THR A 238 21.39 -0.60 4.86
CA THR A 238 21.21 -1.86 5.59
C THR A 238 22.55 -2.42 6.10
N LYS A 239 23.59 -2.43 5.26
CA LYS A 239 24.93 -2.91 5.62
C LYS A 239 25.58 -2.09 6.73
N THR A 240 25.25 -0.80 6.84
CA THR A 240 25.71 0.08 7.93
C THR A 240 24.90 -0.07 9.23
N GLY A 241 23.98 -1.04 9.31
CA GLY A 241 23.12 -1.26 10.48
C GLY A 241 21.89 -0.36 10.52
N GLY A 242 21.59 0.33 9.43
CA GLY A 242 20.38 1.14 9.28
C GLY A 242 19.13 0.31 8.93
N PRO A 243 17.95 0.93 8.90
CA PRO A 243 16.70 0.27 8.54
C PRO A 243 16.71 -0.17 7.07
N THR A 244 16.04 -1.29 6.75
CA THR A 244 15.90 -1.82 5.39
C THR A 244 14.85 -1.03 4.60
N PRO A 245 15.24 -0.20 3.61
CA PRO A 245 14.28 0.60 2.87
C PRO A 245 13.40 -0.30 1.99
N THR A 246 12.09 -0.16 2.12
CA THR A 246 11.10 -0.93 1.35
C THR A 246 10.54 -0.12 0.18
N ALA A 247 10.47 1.21 0.32
CA ALA A 247 9.99 2.12 -0.71
C ALA A 247 10.84 3.40 -0.72
N VAL A 248 11.04 3.97 -1.92
CA VAL A 248 11.71 5.24 -2.14
C VAL A 248 10.88 6.07 -3.10
N LEU A 249 10.56 7.30 -2.71
CA LEU A 249 9.82 8.25 -3.55
C LEU A 249 10.77 9.35 -4.01
N VAL A 250 10.92 9.50 -5.32
CA VAL A 250 11.74 10.55 -5.95
C VAL A 250 10.81 11.52 -6.66
N ARG A 251 11.01 12.82 -6.45
CA ARG A 251 10.34 13.86 -7.22
C ARG A 251 11.31 14.44 -8.24
N ASP A 252 10.92 14.46 -9.51
CA ASP A 252 11.73 15.07 -10.57
C ASP A 252 11.43 16.57 -10.74
N THR A 253 12.23 17.25 -11.56
CA THR A 253 12.07 18.67 -11.89
C THR A 253 10.81 18.98 -12.70
N ALA A 254 10.23 17.97 -13.36
CA ALA A 254 8.97 18.07 -14.09
C ALA A 254 7.75 17.80 -13.20
N ASN A 255 7.95 17.74 -11.88
CA ASN A 255 6.93 17.46 -10.88
C ASN A 255 6.27 16.07 -11.04
N GLN A 256 7.02 15.11 -11.57
CA GLN A 256 6.65 13.70 -11.58
C GLN A 256 7.11 13.05 -10.29
N LEU A 257 6.30 12.13 -9.79
CA LEU A 257 6.63 11.30 -8.65
C LEU A 257 6.98 9.89 -9.15
N ILE A 258 8.18 9.45 -8.83
CA ILE A 258 8.70 8.14 -9.18
C ILE A 258 8.77 7.34 -7.88
N LEU A 259 7.88 6.36 -7.73
CA LEU A 259 7.84 5.46 -6.59
C LEU A 259 8.60 4.17 -6.95
N HIS A 260 9.65 3.89 -6.22
CA HIS A 260 10.38 2.62 -6.28
C HIS A 260 9.96 1.77 -5.09
N ARG A 261 9.40 0.59 -5.35
CA ARG A 261 9.02 -0.40 -4.32
C ARG A 261 9.91 -1.63 -4.46
N ILE A 262 10.65 -1.93 -3.39
CA ILE A 262 11.60 -3.05 -3.35
C ILE A 262 10.96 -4.25 -2.67
N PHE A 263 10.83 -5.36 -3.37
CA PHE A 263 10.21 -6.57 -2.84
C PHE A 263 11.02 -7.80 -3.20
N THR A 264 10.72 -8.92 -2.55
CA THR A 264 11.41 -10.18 -2.77
C THR A 264 10.40 -11.20 -3.25
N ALA A 265 10.67 -11.86 -4.37
CA ALA A 265 9.85 -12.96 -4.87
C ALA A 265 10.76 -14.16 -5.17
N ALA A 266 10.37 -15.36 -4.73
CA ALA A 266 11.15 -16.58 -4.93
C ALA A 266 12.64 -16.50 -4.51
N GLY A 267 12.96 -15.68 -3.50
CA GLY A 267 14.33 -15.50 -2.99
C GLY A 267 15.18 -14.47 -3.76
N GLU A 268 14.68 -13.92 -4.86
CA GLU A 268 15.34 -12.85 -5.63
C GLU A 268 14.70 -11.49 -5.30
N ARG A 269 15.50 -10.42 -5.36
CA ARG A 269 15.01 -9.05 -5.16
C ARG A 269 14.61 -8.41 -6.48
N PHE A 270 13.44 -7.79 -6.45
CA PHE A 270 12.87 -7.07 -7.57
C PHE A 270 12.51 -5.66 -7.15
N LEU A 271 12.44 -4.78 -8.15
CA LEU A 271 12.11 -3.39 -7.96
C LEU A 271 10.99 -3.00 -8.92
N LEU A 272 9.84 -2.66 -8.34
CA LEU A 272 8.68 -2.16 -9.07
C LEU A 272 8.68 -0.64 -9.02
N THR A 273 8.80 -0.01 -10.19
CA THR A 273 8.83 1.44 -10.33
C THR A 273 7.53 1.93 -10.94
N GLY A 274 6.83 2.85 -10.27
CA GLY A 274 5.65 3.54 -10.80
C GLY A 274 5.91 5.03 -10.95
N VAL A 275 5.62 5.58 -12.12
CA VAL A 275 5.73 7.03 -12.41
C VAL A 275 4.34 7.65 -12.42
N SER A 276 4.14 8.71 -11.65
CA SER A 276 2.89 9.49 -11.60
C SER A 276 3.14 10.95 -11.99
N LYS A 277 2.15 11.59 -12.63
CA LYS A 277 2.19 12.99 -13.04
C LYS A 277 1.26 13.81 -12.17
N GLY A 278 1.80 14.69 -11.32
CA GLY A 278 1.02 15.69 -10.59
C GLY A 278 0.08 15.17 -9.48
N THR A 279 -0.14 13.86 -9.37
CA THR A 279 -0.97 13.26 -8.30
C THR A 279 -0.09 12.81 -7.13
N GLU A 280 -0.52 13.09 -5.90
CA GLU A 280 0.13 12.52 -4.72
C GLU A 280 0.07 10.98 -4.73
N VAL A 281 1.24 10.37 -4.59
CA VAL A 281 1.43 8.93 -4.53
C VAL A 281 1.96 8.59 -3.15
N SER A 282 1.23 7.72 -2.43
CA SER A 282 1.71 7.19 -1.15
C SER A 282 2.79 6.14 -1.38
N THR A 283 3.68 5.96 -0.40
CA THR A 283 4.77 4.96 -0.46
C THR A 283 4.27 3.52 -0.60
N ASN A 284 3.02 3.28 -0.21
CA ASN A 284 2.39 1.96 -0.19
C ASN A 284 1.44 1.76 -1.38
N ALA A 285 1.39 2.72 -2.32
CA ALA A 285 0.43 2.70 -3.43
C ALA A 285 0.57 1.46 -4.33
N LEU A 286 1.76 0.84 -4.38
CA LEU A 286 2.03 -0.35 -5.18
C LEU A 286 1.88 -1.66 -4.41
N ASP A 287 1.76 -1.63 -3.07
CA ASP A 287 1.68 -2.84 -2.24
C ASP A 287 0.56 -3.81 -2.67
N PRO A 288 -0.65 -3.35 -3.04
CA PRO A 288 -1.71 -4.27 -3.45
C PRO A 288 -1.40 -5.04 -4.74
N ALA A 289 -0.49 -4.54 -5.58
CA ALA A 289 -0.09 -5.20 -6.81
C ALA A 289 1.01 -6.26 -6.61
N LEU A 290 1.69 -6.26 -5.45
CA LEU A 290 2.81 -7.17 -5.18
C LEU A 290 2.38 -8.63 -5.16
N ALA A 291 1.22 -8.94 -4.56
CA ALA A 291 0.72 -10.32 -4.49
C ALA A 291 0.55 -10.95 -5.89
N ALA A 292 0.04 -10.19 -6.86
CA ALA A 292 -0.11 -10.67 -8.24
C ALA A 292 1.25 -10.84 -8.94
N LEU A 293 2.22 -9.96 -8.65
CA LEU A 293 3.57 -10.06 -9.22
C LEU A 293 4.36 -11.23 -8.63
N GLU A 294 4.29 -11.44 -7.32
CA GLU A 294 4.94 -12.56 -6.62
C GLU A 294 4.41 -13.91 -7.12
N ASP A 295 3.10 -14.03 -7.37
CA ASP A 295 2.50 -15.24 -7.95
C ASP A 295 3.01 -15.52 -9.37
N VAL A 296 3.10 -14.49 -10.23
CA VAL A 296 3.62 -14.66 -11.60
C VAL A 296 5.12 -14.97 -11.62
N LEU A 297 5.91 -14.30 -10.76
CA LEU A 297 7.35 -14.47 -10.69
C LEU A 297 7.74 -15.85 -10.11
N SER A 298 7.02 -16.33 -9.09
CA SER A 298 7.24 -17.66 -8.52
C SER A 298 6.92 -18.80 -9.48
N LYS A 299 5.83 -18.69 -10.25
CA LYS A 299 5.46 -19.68 -11.29
C LYS A 299 6.47 -19.75 -12.44
N SER A 300 7.17 -18.64 -12.72
CA SER A 300 8.16 -18.60 -13.80
C SER A 300 9.49 -19.28 -13.48
N GLN A 301 9.83 -19.51 -12.21
CA GLN A 301 11.05 -20.23 -11.84
C GLN A 301 10.84 -21.75 -11.75
N ALA A 302 9.58 -22.20 -11.66
CA ALA A 302 9.22 -23.62 -11.57
C ALA A 302 9.05 -24.31 -12.93
N ALA A 303 9.12 -23.55 -14.04
CA ALA A 303 8.99 -24.02 -15.42
C ALA A 303 10.34 -23.92 -16.14
#